data_AF-A0A9D0XM34-F1
#
_entry.id   AF-A0A9D0XM34-F1
#
_cell.length_a   1.000
_cell.length_b   1.000
_cell.length_c   1.000
_cell.angle_alpha   90.00
_cell.angle_beta   90.00
_cell.angle_gamma   90.00
#
_symmetry.space_group_name_H-M   'P 1'
#
loop_
_entity.id
_entity.type
_entity.pdbx_description
1 polymer ?
#
loop_
_entity_poly.entity_id
_entity_poly.type
_entity_poly.pdbx_seq_one_letter_code
_entity_poly.pdbx_strand_id
1 'polypeptide(L)'
;MVKNLIPPFIYEQCKNEKSHGAFRAYTMFIDLSGFTALTRSLMLRGNEGAEQLSIILNDIFAPMVDLVYRRGGIIPYFAGDAFTGVFPLEHSDIAPLSFLQTAQEIRKLF
;
A
#
# COMPACT_ATOMS: atom_id res chain seq x y z
N MET A 1 7.76 -14.91 -6.89
CA MET A 1 7.06 -13.73 -6.32
C MET A 1 7.57 -13.55 -4.90
N VAL A 2 8.24 -12.43 -4.58
CA VAL A 2 8.69 -12.16 -3.21
C VAL A 2 7.47 -11.77 -2.38
N LYS A 3 7.26 -12.42 -1.23
CA LYS A 3 6.15 -12.10 -0.33
C LYS A 3 6.54 -10.91 0.55
N ASN A 4 5.99 -9.73 0.27
CA ASN A 4 6.22 -8.50 1.06
C ASN A 4 5.38 -8.50 2.34
N LEU A 5 5.52 -9.53 3.18
CA LEU A 5 4.77 -9.68 4.44
C LEU A 5 5.32 -8.80 5.56
N ILE A 6 6.63 -8.54 5.52
CA ILE A 6 7.35 -7.72 6.48
C ILE A 6 8.05 -6.61 5.69
N PRO A 7 7.89 -5.34 6.07
CA PRO A 7 8.60 -4.25 5.40
C PRO A 7 10.11 -4.46 5.50
N PRO A 8 10.88 -4.30 4.40
CA PRO A 8 12.33 -4.53 4.41
C PRO A 8 13.07 -3.79 5.52
N PHE A 9 12.64 -2.56 5.82
CA PHE A 9 13.19 -1.77 6.92
C PHE A 9 13.09 -2.50 8.27
N ILE A 10 11.92 -3.08 8.59
CA ILE A 10 11.70 -3.79 9.85
C ILE A 10 12.57 -5.05 9.90
N TYR A 11 12.64 -5.80 8.80
CA TYR A 11 13.50 -6.97 8.70
C TYR A 11 14.96 -6.64 9.00
N GLU A 12 15.50 -5.58 8.39
CA GLU A 12 16.87 -5.13 8.62
C GLU A 12 17.10 -4.62 10.05
N GLN A 13 16.15 -3.89 10.66
CA GLN A 13 16.29 -3.49 12.06
C GLN A 13 16.31 -4.70 13.00
N CYS A 14 15.42 -5.67 12.81
CA CYS A 14 15.38 -6.90 13.61
C CYS A 14 16.69 -7.68 13.51
N LYS A 15 17.27 -7.79 12.31
CA LYS A 15 18.57 -8.45 12.09
C LYS A 15 19.71 -7.76 12.85
N ASN A 16 19.61 -6.44 13.04
CA ASN A 16 20.57 -5.63 13.80
C ASN A 16 20.23 -5.53 15.30
N GLU A 17 19.38 -6.43 15.82
CA GLU A 17 18.92 -6.44 17.22
C GLU A 17 18.24 -5.13 17.67
N LYS A 18 17.69 -4.38 16.72
CA LYS A 18 16.95 -3.14 16.98
C LYS A 18 15.45 -3.41 16.90
N SER A 19 14.71 -2.84 17.86
CA SER A 19 13.23 -2.90 17.88
C SER A 19 12.57 -1.72 17.17
N HIS A 20 13.33 -0.68 16.82
CA HIS A 20 12.84 0.52 16.15
C HIS A 20 13.97 1.22 15.36
N GLY A 21 13.59 2.23 14.59
CA GLY A 21 14.52 3.10 13.86
C GLY A 21 13.77 4.26 13.20
N ALA A 22 14.50 5.10 12.46
CA ALA A 22 13.93 6.21 11.70
C ALA A 22 14.71 6.39 10.40
N PHE A 23 14.01 6.86 9.36
CA PHE A 23 14.56 7.22 8.06
C PHE A 23 13.71 8.34 7.46
N ARG A 24 14.25 9.06 6.48
CA ARG A 24 13.48 10.09 5.76
C ARG A 24 12.69 9.45 4.62
N ALA A 25 11.42 9.83 4.48
CA ALA A 25 10.56 9.32 3.40
C ALA A 25 9.58 10.37 2.86
N TYR A 26 9.17 10.19 1.61
CA TYR A 26 7.88 10.70 1.15
C TYR A 26 6.80 9.66 1.45
N THR A 27 5.60 10.11 1.81
CA THR A 27 4.49 9.21 2.13
C THR A 27 3.23 9.64 1.38
N MET A 28 2.50 8.65 0.85
CA MET A 28 1.16 8.84 0.31
C MET A 28 0.20 7.91 1.02
N PHE A 29 -0.91 8.47 1.48
CA PHE A 29 -2.03 7.71 2.01
C PHE A 29 -3.09 7.58 0.91
N ILE A 30 -3.52 6.36 0.65
CA ILE A 30 -4.45 6.02 -0.43
C ILE A 30 -5.66 5.37 0.22
N ASP A 31 -6.84 5.94 -0.02
CA ASP A 31 -8.12 5.50 0.53
C ASP A 31 -9.15 5.39 -0.60
N LEU A 32 -9.87 4.27 -0.64
CA LEU A 32 -10.87 4.02 -1.67
C LEU A 32 -12.21 4.64 -1.28
N SER A 33 -12.54 5.77 -1.91
CA SER A 33 -13.85 6.40 -1.72
C SER A 33 -15.00 5.44 -2.07
N GLY A 34 -16.00 5.36 -1.19
CA GLY A 34 -17.21 4.53 -1.41
C GLY A 34 -17.02 3.04 -1.07
N PHE A 35 -15.80 2.59 -0.79
CA PHE A 35 -15.52 1.19 -0.50
C PHE A 35 -16.10 0.74 0.85
N THR A 36 -16.08 1.61 1.86
CA THR A 36 -16.76 1.36 3.14
C THR A 36 -18.26 1.04 2.96
N ALA A 37 -18.97 1.72 2.06
CA ALA A 37 -20.38 1.45 1.79
C ALA A 37 -20.58 0.10 1.07
N LEU A 38 -19.73 -0.19 0.08
CA LEU A 38 -19.68 -1.48 -0.60
C LEU A 38 -19.46 -2.63 0.40
N THR A 39 -18.49 -2.45 1.30
CA THR A 39 -18.15 -3.41 2.36
C THR A 39 -19.36 -3.72 3.21
N ARG A 40 -20.04 -2.70 3.73
CA ARG A 40 -21.25 -2.89 4.56
C ARG A 40 -22.34 -3.65 3.81
N SER A 41 -22.57 -3.34 2.54
CA SER A 41 -23.59 -4.02 1.73
C SER A 41 -23.24 -5.49 1.48
N LEU A 42 -22.00 -5.80 1.09
CA LEU A 42 -21.57 -7.17 0.83
C LEU A 42 -21.51 -8.01 2.10
N MET A 43 -21.09 -7.45 3.23
CA MET A 43 -21.02 -8.18 4.50
C MET A 43 -22.38 -8.73 4.97
N LEU A 44 -23.50 -8.14 4.55
CA LEU A 44 -24.84 -8.68 4.83
C LEU A 44 -25.07 -10.07 4.20
N ARG A 45 -24.28 -10.46 3.20
CA ARG A 45 -24.33 -11.76 2.52
C ARG A 45 -23.43 -12.82 3.17
N GLY A 46 -22.81 -12.51 4.31
CA GLY A 46 -21.92 -13.44 5.02
C GLY A 46 -20.68 -13.81 4.19
N ASN A 47 -20.32 -15.10 4.18
CA ASN A 47 -19.09 -15.59 3.56
C ASN A 47 -18.99 -15.28 2.06
N GLU A 48 -20.08 -15.39 1.31
CA GLU A 48 -20.10 -15.09 -0.13
C GLU A 48 -19.78 -13.60 -0.37
N GLY A 49 -20.34 -12.72 0.46
CA GLY A 49 -20.04 -11.30 0.40
C GLY A 49 -18.59 -10.97 0.76
N ALA A 50 -18.00 -11.71 1.70
CA ALA A 50 -16.60 -11.54 2.07
C ALA A 50 -15.64 -11.96 0.96
N GLU A 51 -15.94 -13.05 0.27
CA GLU A 51 -15.17 -13.50 -0.88
C GLU A 51 -15.25 -12.48 -2.02
N GLN A 52 -16.46 -12.02 -2.37
CA GLN A 52 -16.65 -11.01 -3.40
C GLN A 52 -15.94 -9.69 -3.05
N LEU A 53 -15.97 -9.27 -1.79
CA LEU A 53 -15.25 -8.08 -1.33
C LEU A 53 -13.74 -8.23 -1.49
N SER A 54 -13.19 -9.40 -1.15
CA SER A 54 -11.77 -9.70 -1.28
C SER A 54 -11.31 -9.65 -2.74
N ILE A 55 -12.11 -10.15 -3.68
CA ILE A 55 -11.84 -10.08 -5.11
C ILE A 55 -11.79 -8.61 -5.56
N ILE A 56 -12.82 -7.82 -5.23
CA ILE A 56 -12.89 -6.41 -5.62
C ILE A 56 -11.73 -5.60 -5.03
N LEU A 57 -11.38 -5.82 -3.76
CA LEU A 57 -10.21 -5.17 -3.13
C LEU A 57 -8.93 -5.48 -3.88
N ASN A 58 -8.69 -6.76 -4.16
CA ASN A 58 -7.47 -7.17 -4.83
C ASN A 58 -7.39 -6.62 -6.25
N ASP A 59 -8.48 -6.61 -7.00
CA ASP A 59 -8.51 -6.08 -8.37
C ASP A 59 -8.21 -4.58 -8.42
N ILE A 60 -8.70 -3.82 -7.43
CA ILE A 60 -8.45 -2.38 -7.32
C ILE A 60 -7.04 -2.10 -6.80
N PHE A 61 -6.61 -2.78 -5.73
CA PHE A 61 -5.32 -2.51 -5.10
C PHE A 61 -4.13 -3.07 -5.88
N ALA A 62 -4.24 -4.23 -6.52
CA ALA A 62 -3.13 -4.87 -7.21
C ALA A 62 -2.35 -3.92 -8.15
N PRO A 63 -2.99 -3.16 -9.06
CA PRO A 63 -2.26 -2.23 -9.94
C PRO A 63 -1.63 -1.05 -9.18
N MET A 64 -2.26 -0.56 -8.11
CA MET A 64 -1.70 0.52 -7.29
C MET A 64 -0.50 0.04 -6.47
N VAL A 65 -0.61 -1.14 -5.87
CA VAL A 65 0.43 -1.81 -5.09
C VAL A 65 1.66 -2.08 -5.97
N ASP A 66 1.44 -2.62 -7.17
CA ASP A 66 2.51 -2.87 -8.14
C ASP A 66 3.20 -1.56 -8.56
N LEU A 67 2.44 -0.49 -8.78
CA LEU A 67 3.01 0.82 -9.08
C LEU A 67 3.88 1.36 -7.93
N VAL A 68 3.43 1.25 -6.68
CA VAL A 68 4.23 1.65 -5.51
C VAL A 68 5.55 0.88 -5.46
N TYR A 69 5.51 -0.45 -5.61
CA TYR A 69 6.73 -1.27 -5.58
C TYR A 69 7.67 -0.99 -6.77
N ARG A 70 7.15 -0.81 -7.99
CA ARG A 70 7.97 -0.44 -9.16
C ARG A 70 8.67 0.90 -9.00
N ARG A 71 8.11 1.81 -8.20
CA ARG A 71 8.70 3.12 -7.89
C ARG A 71 9.63 3.04 -6.66
N GLY A 72 9.93 1.85 -6.13
CA GLY A 72 10.81 1.67 -4.96
C GLY A 72 10.15 2.03 -3.63
N GLY A 73 8.82 2.19 -3.62
CA GLY A 73 8.06 2.36 -2.38
C GLY A 73 7.86 1.04 -1.64
N ILE A 74 7.53 1.16 -0.36
CA ILE A 74 7.14 0.05 0.51
C ILE A 74 5.74 0.31 1.06
N ILE A 75 4.98 -0.76 1.31
CA ILE A 75 3.66 -0.68 1.94
C ILE A 75 3.78 -1.36 3.31
N PRO A 76 3.75 -0.60 4.42
CA PRO A 76 3.98 -1.19 5.74
C PRO A 76 2.79 -2.01 6.23
N TYR A 77 1.57 -1.59 5.87
CA TYR A 77 0.33 -2.29 6.20
C TYR A 77 -0.83 -1.78 5.33
N PHE A 78 -1.91 -2.56 5.32
CA PHE A 78 -3.22 -2.20 4.80
C PHE A 78 -4.17 -1.96 5.97
N ALA A 79 -5.05 -0.97 5.85
CA ALA A 79 -6.07 -0.63 6.82
C ALA A 79 -7.44 -0.66 6.14
N GLY A 80 -8.04 -1.85 6.07
CA GLY A 80 -9.33 -2.04 5.40
C GLY A 80 -9.25 -1.64 3.92
N ASP A 81 -9.87 -0.52 3.59
CA ASP A 81 -9.97 0.10 2.27
C ASP A 81 -8.94 1.18 1.97
N ALA A 82 -7.90 1.25 2.81
CA ALA A 82 -6.77 2.14 2.62
C ALA A 82 -5.41 1.43 2.76
N PHE A 83 -4.38 2.04 2.21
CA PHE A 83 -2.99 1.69 2.49
C PHE A 83 -2.07 2.92 2.41
N THR A 84 -0.87 2.79 2.99
CA THR A 84 0.14 3.84 2.93
C THR A 84 1.32 3.39 2.06
N GLY A 85 1.68 4.17 1.06
CA GLY A 85 2.95 4.02 0.34
C GLY A 85 4.03 4.88 1.00
N VAL A 86 5.17 4.29 1.33
CA VAL A 86 6.33 4.96 1.95
C VAL A 86 7.52 4.84 1.00
N PHE A 87 8.16 5.96 0.66
CA PHE A 87 9.24 6.03 -0.32
C PHE A 87 10.51 6.54 0.38
N PRO A 88 11.42 5.64 0.82
CA PRO A 88 12.62 6.01 1.55
C PRO A 88 13.58 6.85 0.69
N LEU A 89 14.02 8.01 1.20
CA LEU A 89 14.97 8.88 0.50
C LEU A 89 16.40 8.29 0.46
N GLU A 90 16.72 7.36 1.34
CA GLU A 90 18.05 6.75 1.48
C GLU A 90 18.31 5.61 0.50
N HIS A 91 17.24 5.07 -0.11
CA HIS A 91 17.29 3.91 -1.01
C HIS A 91 16.63 4.18 -2.37
N SER A 92 16.10 5.38 -2.58
CA SER A 92 15.50 5.78 -3.84
C SER A 92 15.92 7.20 -4.19
N ASP A 93 16.44 7.39 -5.42
CA ASP A 93 16.61 8.71 -6.03
C ASP A 93 15.25 9.29 -6.45
N ILE A 94 14.21 9.11 -5.63
CA ILE A 94 12.90 9.67 -5.91
C ILE A 94 12.99 11.20 -5.77
N ALA A 95 12.98 11.85 -6.93
CA ALA A 95 12.76 13.28 -6.99
C ALA A 95 11.32 13.59 -6.53
N PRO A 96 11.08 14.75 -5.87
CA PRO A 96 9.74 15.19 -5.49
C PRO A 96 8.73 15.13 -6.65
N LEU A 97 9.18 15.47 -7.86
CA LEU A 97 8.36 15.41 -9.07
C LEU A 97 7.96 13.98 -9.44
N SER A 98 8.86 13.01 -9.32
CA SER A 98 8.56 11.59 -9.56
C SER A 98 7.56 11.04 -8.54
N PHE A 99 7.65 11.48 -7.28
CA PHE A 99 6.67 11.12 -6.25
C PHE A 99 5.28 11.68 -6.58
N LEU A 100 5.19 12.95 -6.96
CA LEU A 100 3.91 13.57 -7.38
C LEU A 100 3.33 12.91 -8.65
N GLN A 101 4.18 12.55 -9.61
CA GLN A 101 3.75 11.80 -10.80
C GLN A 101 3.19 10.43 -10.42
N THR A 102 3.81 9.73 -9.46
CA THR A 102 3.30 8.45 -8.96
C THR A 102 1.92 8.62 -8.35
N ALA A 103 1.69 9.66 -7.54
CA ALA A 103 0.38 9.95 -6.97
C ALA A 103 -0.67 10.26 -8.06
N GLN A 104 -0.28 11.00 -9.11
CA GLN A 104 -1.14 11.27 -10.26
C GLN A 104 -1.47 10.02 -11.09
N GLU A 105 -0.51 9.11 -11.26
CA GLU A 105 -0.72 7.83 -11.95
C GLU A 105 -1.66 6.93 -11.15
N ILE A 106 -1.50 6.84 -9.82
CA ILE A 106 -2.42 6.10 -8.94
C ILE A 106 -3.84 6.62 -9.08
N ARG A 107 -4.05 7.95 -9.03
CA ARG A 107 -5.38 8.59 -9.19
C ARG A 107 -5.97 8.45 -10.60
N LYS A 108 -5.24 7.91 -11.58
CA LYS A 108 -5.76 7.64 -12.93
C LYS A 108 -6.17 6.19 -13.10
N LEU A 109 -5.75 5.30 -12.20
CA LEU A 109 -6.16 3.90 -12.22
C LEU A 109 -7.64 3.75 -11.83
N PHE A 110 -8.12 4.62 -10.92
CA PHE A 110 -9.50 4.70 -10.41
C PHE A 110 -9.80 6.14 -9.97
#